data_AF-N0DXG2-F1
#
_entry.id   AF-N0DXG2-F1
#
_cell.length_a   1.000
_cell.length_b   1.000
_cell.length_c   1.000
_cell.angle_alpha   90.00
_cell.angle_beta   90.00
_cell.angle_gamma   90.00
#
_symmetry.space_group_name_H-M   'P 1'
#
loop_
_entity.id
_entity.type
_entity.pdbx_description
1 polymer ?
#
loop_
_entity_poly.entity_id
_entity_poly.type
_entity_poly.pdbx_seq_one_letter_code
_entity_poly.pdbx_strand_id
1 'polypeptide(L)'
;MVRAHAGAASDRPAQIAHVLLGIGWILFSWTLVTDLLLRLPLLLAGVGNPLRSRLVAVVLAVTTVALAVWGHLEARRVPRVRRVDIPIQRPSGDADGPTIGVLTDTHFDSFKTPAWSRGVVAALNALDPDVVVHAGELAGGSVAQRRAQSEALADGTRLAAAAQPENVTGTPINLTQERLVAHADVEPAKAALLSLLDKARTTDRGH
;
A
#
# COMPACT_ATOMS: atom_id res chain seq x y z
N MET A 1 -10.56 -0.01 -24.51
CA MET A 1 -10.44 0.74 -23.25
C MET A 1 -11.65 1.68 -23.02
N VAL A 2 -12.92 1.24 -23.15
CA VAL A 2 -14.10 2.15 -23.10
C VAL A 2 -15.28 1.60 -22.25
N ARG A 3 -15.03 0.78 -21.22
CA ARG A 3 -16.14 0.22 -20.39
C ARG A 3 -15.93 0.28 -18.87
N ALA A 4 -15.05 1.15 -18.38
CA ALA A 4 -14.75 1.27 -16.95
C ALA A 4 -15.48 2.43 -16.23
N HIS A 5 -16.42 3.13 -16.88
CA HIS A 5 -17.01 4.38 -16.36
C HIS A 5 -18.53 4.36 -16.11
N ALA A 6 -19.14 3.19 -15.96
CA ALA A 6 -20.49 3.10 -15.41
C ALA A 6 -20.40 2.54 -13.98
N GLY A 7 -20.91 3.30 -13.00
CA GLY A 7 -20.85 3.07 -11.55
C GLY A 7 -21.50 1.78 -11.00
N ALA A 8 -21.59 0.73 -11.82
CA ALA A 8 -22.01 -0.62 -11.46
C ALA A 8 -21.03 -1.69 -12.00
N ALA A 9 -19.83 -1.29 -12.46
CA ALA A 9 -18.84 -2.23 -12.95
C ALA A 9 -18.29 -3.07 -11.78
N SER A 10 -18.55 -4.38 -11.82
CA SER A 10 -17.96 -5.31 -10.86
C SER A 10 -16.45 -5.27 -10.93
N ASP A 11 -15.75 -5.23 -9.80
CA ASP A 11 -14.27 -5.26 -9.74
C ASP A 11 -13.68 -6.61 -10.21
N ARG A 12 -14.53 -7.64 -10.35
CA ARG A 12 -14.12 -9.02 -10.64
C ARG A 12 -13.24 -9.19 -11.88
N PRO A 13 -13.52 -8.58 -13.04
CA PRO A 13 -12.67 -8.72 -14.22
C PRO A 13 -11.28 -8.12 -13.98
N ALA A 14 -11.20 -6.98 -13.29
CA ALA A 14 -9.93 -6.38 -12.92
C ALA A 14 -9.16 -7.27 -11.93
N GLN A 15 -9.83 -7.83 -10.93
CA GLN A 15 -9.22 -8.78 -9.98
C GLN A 15 -8.65 -10.01 -10.70
N ILE A 16 -9.45 -10.62 -11.58
CA ILE A 16 -9.03 -11.79 -12.35
C ILE A 16 -7.81 -11.44 -13.21
N ALA A 17 -7.83 -10.30 -13.89
CA ALA A 17 -6.69 -9.86 -14.70
C ALA A 17 -5.42 -9.69 -13.86
N HIS A 18 -5.48 -9.07 -12.68
CA HIS A 18 -4.32 -8.91 -11.81
C HIS A 18 -3.81 -10.25 -11.26
N VAL A 19 -4.72 -11.15 -10.87
CA VAL A 19 -4.34 -12.50 -10.39
C VAL A 19 -3.68 -13.30 -11.50
N LEU A 20 -4.26 -13.31 -12.71
CA LEU A 20 -3.69 -14.00 -13.86
C LEU A 20 -2.34 -13.40 -14.26
N LEU A 21 -2.20 -12.08 -14.22
CA LEU A 21 -0.92 -11.41 -14.47
C LEU A 21 0.15 -11.84 -13.46
N GLY A 22 -0.19 -11.87 -12.17
CA GLY A 22 0.70 -12.33 -11.11
C GLY A 22 1.10 -13.80 -11.27
N ILE A 23 0.13 -14.68 -11.52
CA ILE A 23 0.39 -16.11 -11.78
C ILE A 23 1.26 -16.29 -13.02
N GLY A 24 0.96 -15.57 -14.11
CA GLY A 24 1.73 -15.61 -15.35
C GLY A 24 3.17 -15.16 -15.14
N TRP A 25 3.38 -14.09 -14.36
CA TRP A 25 4.72 -13.61 -14.01
C TRP A 25 5.52 -14.60 -13.17
N ILE A 26 4.87 -15.25 -12.19
CA ILE A 26 5.50 -16.32 -11.39
C ILE A 26 5.89 -17.48 -12.29
N LEU A 27 4.97 -17.98 -13.12
CA LEU A 27 5.23 -19.07 -14.05
C LEU A 27 6.39 -18.73 -15.00
N PHE A 28 6.38 -17.54 -15.60
CA PHE A 28 7.45 -17.09 -16.48
C PHE A 28 8.80 -17.09 -15.77
N SER A 29 8.88 -16.42 -14.62
CA SER A 29 10.13 -16.28 -13.85
C SER A 29 10.65 -17.63 -13.37
N TRP A 30 9.76 -18.47 -12.83
CA TRP A 30 10.14 -19.78 -12.30
C TRP A 30 10.38 -20.82 -13.37
N THR A 31 9.85 -20.67 -14.59
CA THR A 31 10.24 -21.51 -15.73
C THR A 31 11.72 -21.30 -16.03
N LEU A 32 12.20 -20.05 -16.08
CA LEU A 32 13.61 -19.75 -16.30
C LEU A 32 14.50 -20.34 -15.19
N VAL A 33 14.08 -20.19 -13.94
CA VAL A 33 14.82 -20.73 -12.78
C VAL A 33 14.83 -22.26 -12.78
N THR A 34 13.69 -22.91 -13.00
CA THR A 34 13.60 -24.38 -12.99
C THR A 34 14.26 -25.01 -14.22
N ASP A 35 14.22 -24.38 -15.38
CA ASP A 35 14.95 -24.86 -16.55
C ASP A 35 16.47 -24.80 -16.32
N LEU A 36 16.98 -23.72 -15.72
CA LEU A 36 18.41 -23.57 -15.43
C LEU A 36 18.88 -24.44 -14.28
N LEU A 37 18.17 -24.45 -13.15
CA LEU A 37 18.64 -25.05 -11.89
C LEU A 37 18.19 -26.50 -11.68
N LEU A 38 17.18 -26.96 -12.42
CA LEU A 38 16.68 -28.33 -12.27
C LEU A 38 16.74 -29.11 -13.59
N ARG A 39 16.18 -28.56 -14.67
CA ARG A 39 16.10 -29.30 -15.94
C ARG A 39 17.47 -29.55 -16.56
N LEU A 40 18.34 -28.54 -16.62
CA LEU A 40 19.68 -28.65 -17.20
C LEU A 40 20.56 -29.63 -16.39
N PRO A 41 20.63 -29.56 -15.06
CA PRO A 41 21.33 -30.57 -14.26
C PRO A 41 20.78 -31.99 -14.44
N LEU A 42 19.45 -32.16 -14.48
CA LEU A 42 18.84 -33.48 -14.73
C LEU A 42 19.15 -34.01 -16.13
N LEU A 43 19.25 -33.12 -17.14
CA LEU A 43 19.69 -33.48 -18.48
C LEU A 43 21.15 -33.96 -18.47
N LEU A 44 22.05 -33.21 -17.84
CA LEU A 44 23.47 -33.57 -17.73
C LEU A 44 23.69 -34.85 -16.90
N ALA A 45 22.85 -35.11 -15.91
CA ALA A 45 22.83 -36.34 -15.13
C ALA A 45 22.22 -37.55 -15.86
N GLY A 46 21.79 -37.39 -17.13
CA GLY A 46 21.24 -38.47 -17.94
C GLY A 46 19.80 -38.86 -17.62
N VAL A 47 19.05 -38.05 -16.85
CA VAL A 47 17.65 -38.35 -16.54
C VAL A 47 16.79 -38.16 -17.79
N GLY A 48 16.20 -39.26 -18.26
CA GLY A 48 15.37 -39.31 -19.46
C GLY A 48 13.97 -38.72 -19.29
N ASN A 49 13.30 -38.50 -20.42
CA ASN A 49 11.87 -38.20 -20.46
C ASN A 49 11.06 -39.52 -20.34
N PRO A 50 9.88 -39.53 -19.70
CA PRO A 50 9.14 -38.37 -19.20
C PRO A 50 9.49 -37.95 -17.76
N LEU A 51 10.35 -38.70 -17.05
CA LEU A 51 10.63 -38.46 -15.63
C LEU A 51 11.16 -37.04 -15.38
N ARG A 52 12.16 -36.61 -16.15
CA ARG A 52 12.70 -35.25 -16.05
C ARG A 52 11.62 -34.17 -16.21
N SER A 53 10.82 -34.26 -17.28
CA SER A 53 9.76 -33.29 -17.54
C SER A 53 8.69 -33.30 -16.44
N ARG A 54 8.33 -34.48 -15.91
CA ARG A 54 7.37 -34.60 -14.80
C ARG A 54 7.91 -33.95 -13.53
N LEU A 55 9.18 -34.19 -13.19
CA LEU A 55 9.82 -33.57 -12.02
C LEU A 55 9.82 -32.04 -12.12
N VAL A 56 10.28 -31.51 -13.25
CA VAL A 56 10.30 -30.05 -13.49
C VAL A 56 8.88 -29.47 -13.43
N ALA A 57 7.90 -30.12 -14.08
CA ALA A 57 6.52 -29.67 -14.07
C ALA A 57 5.89 -29.66 -12.66
N VAL A 58 6.13 -30.71 -11.86
CA VAL A 58 5.64 -30.79 -10.48
C VAL A 58 6.28 -29.70 -9.62
N VAL A 59 7.61 -29.52 -9.69
CA VAL A 59 8.32 -28.49 -8.92
C VAL A 59 7.83 -27.09 -9.29
N LEU A 60 7.67 -26.81 -10.59
CA LEU A 60 7.16 -25.53 -11.07
C LEU A 60 5.72 -25.28 -10.58
N ALA A 61 4.84 -26.28 -10.69
CA ALA A 61 3.44 -26.17 -10.26
C ALA A 61 3.32 -25.93 -8.76
N VAL A 62 4.02 -26.72 -7.94
CA VAL A 62 4.02 -26.58 -6.47
C VAL A 62 4.57 -25.20 -6.07
N THR A 63 5.68 -24.78 -6.67
CA THR A 63 6.30 -23.49 -6.36
C THR A 63 5.37 -22.33 -6.73
N THR A 64 4.71 -22.42 -7.89
CA THR A 64 3.76 -21.39 -8.35
C THR A 64 2.58 -21.27 -7.38
N VAL A 65 1.99 -22.39 -6.97
CA VAL A 65 0.88 -22.38 -6.00
C VAL A 65 1.34 -21.82 -4.66
N ALA A 66 2.50 -22.27 -4.16
CA ALA A 66 3.05 -21.79 -2.89
C ALA A 66 3.29 -20.27 -2.90
N LEU A 67 3.90 -19.74 -3.95
CA LEU A 67 4.17 -18.30 -4.07
C LEU A 67 2.91 -17.47 -4.31
N ALA A 68 1.95 -17.97 -5.09
CA ALA A 68 0.67 -17.29 -5.29
C ALA A 68 -0.11 -17.19 -3.98
N VAL A 69 -0.18 -18.29 -3.20
CA VAL A 69 -0.81 -18.29 -1.88
C VAL A 69 -0.06 -17.38 -0.92
N TRP A 70 1.27 -17.50 -0.84
CA TRP A 70 2.09 -16.66 0.01
C TRP A 70 1.94 -15.17 -0.32
N GLY A 71 2.04 -14.80 -1.60
CA GLY A 71 1.88 -13.43 -2.06
C GLY A 71 0.49 -12.88 -1.75
N HIS A 72 -0.56 -13.70 -1.90
CA HIS A 72 -1.92 -13.32 -1.54
C HIS A 72 -2.07 -13.03 -0.04
N LEU A 73 -1.46 -13.86 0.82
CA LEU A 73 -1.49 -13.67 2.27
C LEU A 73 -0.68 -12.44 2.69
N GLU A 74 0.53 -12.26 2.16
CA GLU A 74 1.39 -11.12 2.51
C GLU A 74 0.77 -9.80 2.03
N ALA A 75 0.14 -9.77 0.85
CA ALA A 75 -0.56 -8.57 0.35
C ALA A 75 -1.75 -8.13 1.22
N ARG A 76 -2.31 -9.03 2.02
CA ARG A 76 -3.42 -8.75 2.97
C ARG A 76 -2.95 -8.55 4.40
N ARG A 77 -1.64 -8.61 4.66
CA ARG A 77 -1.11 -8.39 6.00
C ARG A 77 -1.19 -6.90 6.35
N VAL A 78 -1.44 -6.59 7.62
CA VAL A 78 -1.27 -5.22 8.12
C VAL A 78 0.21 -4.83 7.95
N PRO A 79 0.55 -3.66 7.38
CA PRO A 79 1.92 -3.24 7.16
C PRO A 79 2.72 -3.27 8.46
N ARG A 80 3.98 -3.71 8.38
CA ARG A 80 4.88 -3.71 9.52
C ARG A 80 5.34 -2.28 9.79
N VAL A 81 5.37 -1.89 11.05
CA VAL A 81 5.88 -0.57 11.45
C VAL A 81 7.38 -0.52 11.23
N ARG A 82 7.83 0.48 10.48
CA ARG A 82 9.24 0.83 10.34
C ARG A 82 9.46 2.19 10.98
N ARG A 83 10.28 2.23 12.05
CA ARG A 83 10.74 3.48 12.64
C ARG A 83 12.01 3.91 11.91
N VAL A 84 12.07 5.18 11.55
CA VAL A 84 13.22 5.79 10.88
C VAL A 84 13.47 7.12 11.55
N ASP A 85 14.64 7.27 12.16
CA ASP A 85 15.07 8.54 12.73
C ASP A 85 15.68 9.38 11.60
N ILE A 86 15.06 10.53 11.33
CA ILE A 86 15.52 11.46 10.31
C ILE A 86 16.31 12.55 11.03
N PRO A 87 17.66 12.58 10.90
CA PRO A 87 18.45 13.64 11.50
C PRO A 87 18.16 14.94 10.76
N ILE A 88 17.51 15.87 11.45
CA ILE A 88 17.31 17.23 10.95
C ILE A 88 18.42 18.06 11.58
N GLN A 89 19.21 18.78 10.77
CA GLN A 89 20.13 19.77 11.31
C GLN A 89 19.31 20.85 12.00
N ARG A 90 19.28 20.79 13.33
CA ARG A 90 18.63 21.80 14.16
C ARG A 90 19.67 22.83 14.59
N PRO A 91 19.44 24.12 14.39
CA PRO A 91 20.07 25.13 15.22
C PRO A 91 19.44 25.03 16.61
N SER A 92 20.20 24.50 17.58
CA SER A 92 19.98 24.52 19.04
C SER A 92 18.65 24.00 19.61
N GLY A 93 18.69 22.87 20.33
CA GLY A 93 17.68 22.50 21.34
C GLY A 93 17.54 21.00 21.61
N ASP A 94 17.65 20.60 22.89
CA ASP A 94 17.57 19.23 23.45
C ASP A 94 16.15 18.62 23.48
N ALA A 95 15.23 19.06 22.62
CA ALA A 95 13.91 18.45 22.54
C ALA A 95 13.91 17.30 21.51
N ASP A 96 13.41 16.13 21.90
CA ASP A 96 13.06 15.07 20.95
C ASP A 96 12.13 15.64 19.87
N GLY A 97 12.39 15.28 18.61
CA GLY A 97 11.59 15.76 17.49
C GLY A 97 10.15 15.27 17.51
N PRO A 98 9.23 15.98 16.83
CA PRO A 98 7.87 15.46 16.66
C PRO A 98 7.92 14.12 15.91
N THR A 99 7.14 13.15 16.38
CA THR A 99 6.97 11.86 15.72
C THR A 99 5.86 11.97 14.68
N ILE A 100 6.23 11.74 13.42
CA ILE A 100 5.28 11.75 12.30
C ILE A 100 5.00 10.32 11.85
N GLY A 101 3.74 9.89 11.98
CA GLY A 101 3.26 8.64 11.41
C GLY A 101 2.96 8.82 9.93
N VAL A 102 3.79 8.27 9.04
CA VAL A 102 3.55 8.35 7.59
C VAL A 102 2.92 7.06 7.10
N LEU A 103 1.74 7.17 6.50
CA LEU A 103 1.07 6.11 5.77
C LEU A 103 1.14 6.43 4.27
N THR A 104 1.50 5.47 3.43
CA THR A 104 1.65 5.69 1.99
C THR A 104 1.01 4.55 1.21
N ASP A 105 0.58 4.85 -0.01
CA ASP A 105 0.10 3.89 -1.01
C ASP A 105 -0.86 2.83 -0.47
N THR A 106 -1.81 3.25 0.38
CA THR A 106 -2.83 2.33 0.88
C THR A 106 -3.66 1.77 -0.25
N HIS A 107 -3.80 2.49 -1.37
CA HIS A 107 -4.43 2.06 -2.61
C HIS A 107 -5.55 1.06 -2.34
N PHE A 108 -6.64 1.55 -1.74
CA PHE A 108 -7.84 0.75 -1.47
C PHE A 108 -8.37 0.22 -2.79
N ASP A 109 -7.93 -0.98 -3.10
CA ASP A 109 -8.38 -1.77 -4.21
C ASP A 109 -9.44 -2.75 -3.72
N SER A 110 -9.87 -3.59 -4.64
CA SER A 110 -10.90 -4.59 -4.40
C SER A 110 -10.42 -5.77 -3.56
N PHE A 111 -9.14 -5.85 -3.21
CA PHE A 111 -8.57 -6.92 -2.37
C PHE A 111 -8.49 -6.52 -0.88
N LYS A 112 -8.46 -5.22 -0.57
CA LYS A 112 -8.37 -4.69 0.80
C LYS A 112 -9.76 -4.55 1.44
N THR A 113 -9.91 -5.12 2.65
CA THR A 113 -11.18 -5.11 3.39
C THR A 113 -11.25 -3.96 4.40
N PRO A 114 -12.44 -3.54 4.83
CA PRO A 114 -12.58 -2.57 5.93
C PRO A 114 -11.90 -3.04 7.24
N ALA A 115 -11.87 -4.35 7.49
CA ALA A 115 -11.18 -4.92 8.65
C ALA A 115 -9.65 -4.72 8.56
N TRP A 116 -9.08 -4.81 7.36
CA TRP A 116 -7.68 -4.48 7.14
C TRP A 116 -7.40 -3.01 7.44
N SER A 117 -8.24 -2.08 6.94
CA SER A 117 -8.10 -0.64 7.22
C SER A 117 -8.08 -0.35 8.72
N ARG A 118 -9.00 -0.95 9.49
CA ARG A 118 -9.03 -0.81 10.95
C ARG A 118 -7.76 -1.35 11.61
N GLY A 119 -7.21 -2.45 11.11
CA GLY A 119 -5.94 -2.99 11.59
C GLY A 119 -4.77 -2.04 11.37
N VAL A 120 -4.72 -1.36 10.22
CA VAL A 120 -3.71 -0.32 9.93
C VAL A 120 -3.84 0.86 10.89
N VAL A 121 -5.06 1.37 11.07
CA VAL A 121 -5.33 2.48 12.01
C VAL A 121 -4.98 2.11 13.44
N ALA A 122 -5.34 0.90 13.89
CA ALA A 122 -4.97 0.42 15.21
C ALA A 122 -3.45 0.33 15.40
N ALA A 123 -2.73 -0.20 14.41
CA ALA A 123 -1.27 -0.28 14.45
C ALA A 123 -0.61 1.11 14.49
N LEU A 124 -1.15 2.07 13.76
CA LEU A 124 -0.67 3.46 13.72
C LEU A 124 -0.96 4.21 15.01
N ASN A 125 -2.19 4.10 15.54
CA ASN A 125 -2.58 4.71 16.80
C ASN A 125 -1.76 4.16 17.98
N ALA A 126 -1.39 2.88 17.95
CA ALA A 126 -0.52 2.28 18.96
C ALA A 126 0.91 2.84 18.97
N LEU A 127 1.32 3.60 17.93
CA LEU A 127 2.60 4.33 17.91
C LEU A 127 2.52 5.70 18.58
N ASP A 128 1.31 6.17 18.90
CA ASP A 128 1.03 7.49 19.47
C ASP A 128 1.78 8.65 18.79
N PRO A 129 1.73 8.76 17.44
CA PRO A 129 2.41 9.85 16.75
C PRO A 129 1.71 11.19 17.04
N ASP A 130 2.50 12.28 17.02
CA ASP A 130 2.01 13.64 17.17
C ASP A 130 1.13 14.04 15.97
N VAL A 131 1.54 13.61 14.77
CA VAL A 131 0.87 13.89 13.50
C VAL A 131 0.88 12.63 12.65
N VAL A 132 -0.25 12.31 12.02
CA VAL A 132 -0.29 11.29 10.97
C VAL A 132 -0.49 11.95 9.61
N VAL A 133 0.39 11.61 8.67
CA VAL A 133 0.31 12.04 7.27
C VAL A 133 0.04 10.83 6.39
N HIS A 134 -0.99 10.93 5.55
CA HIS A 134 -1.12 10.02 4.41
C HIS A 134 -0.48 10.66 3.19
N ALA A 135 0.59 10.05 2.67
CA ALA A 135 1.37 10.50 1.54
C ALA A 135 1.21 9.51 0.38
N GLY A 136 0.29 9.79 -0.54
CA GLY A 136 0.05 8.99 -1.74
C GLY A 136 -1.43 8.81 -2.06
N GLU A 137 -1.73 7.90 -2.99
CA GLU A 137 -3.10 7.62 -3.40
C GLU A 137 -3.83 6.75 -2.36
N LEU A 138 -5.03 7.19 -1.98
CA LEU A 138 -5.84 6.49 -0.99
C LEU A 138 -6.58 5.31 -1.58
N ALA A 139 -7.17 5.45 -2.76
CA ALA A 139 -8.09 4.46 -3.33
C ALA A 139 -8.01 4.42 -4.87
N GLY A 140 -8.28 3.23 -5.42
CA GLY A 140 -8.54 3.05 -6.85
C GLY A 140 -10.01 2.66 -7.10
N GLY A 141 -10.63 3.24 -8.12
CA GLY A 141 -12.06 3.05 -8.46
C GLY A 141 -12.94 4.21 -7.98
N SER A 142 -14.26 4.07 -8.05
CA SER A 142 -15.17 5.17 -7.68
C SER A 142 -15.32 5.34 -6.16
N VAL A 143 -15.61 6.56 -5.72
CA VAL A 143 -15.93 6.93 -4.32
C VAL A 143 -16.93 5.98 -3.67
N ALA A 144 -18.03 5.70 -4.37
CA ALA A 144 -19.10 4.83 -3.88
C ALA A 144 -18.61 3.40 -3.58
N GLN A 145 -17.67 2.87 -4.37
CA GLN A 145 -17.15 1.51 -4.22
C GLN A 145 -16.15 1.37 -3.06
N ARG A 146 -15.46 2.44 -2.68
CA ARG A 146 -14.37 2.42 -1.69
C ARG A 146 -14.69 3.14 -0.38
N ARG A 147 -15.93 3.63 -0.24
CA ARG A 147 -16.40 4.40 0.91
C ARG A 147 -16.16 3.69 2.24
N ALA A 148 -16.56 2.42 2.36
CA ALA A 148 -16.44 1.67 3.61
C ALA A 148 -14.98 1.46 4.05
N GLN A 149 -14.05 1.29 3.10
CA GLN A 149 -12.62 1.17 3.39
C GLN A 149 -12.02 2.51 3.83
N SER A 150 -12.45 3.60 3.22
CA SER A 150 -11.96 4.96 3.53
C SER A 150 -12.54 5.52 4.81
N GLU A 151 -13.82 5.27 5.12
CA GLU A 151 -14.44 5.72 6.37
C GLU A 151 -13.77 5.10 7.59
N ALA A 152 -13.31 3.85 7.47
CA ALA A 152 -12.54 3.19 8.52
C ALA A 152 -11.19 3.87 8.83
N LEU A 153 -10.68 4.76 7.96
CA LEU A 153 -9.49 5.57 8.25
C LEU A 153 -9.81 6.85 9.05
N ALA A 154 -11.05 7.33 8.98
CA ALA A 154 -11.45 8.60 9.61
C ALA A 154 -11.58 8.51 11.13
N ASP A 155 -11.71 7.30 11.69
CA ASP A 155 -11.77 7.06 13.14
C ASP A 155 -10.44 7.36 13.87
N GLY A 156 -9.38 7.77 13.16
CA GLY A 156 -8.12 8.25 13.74
C GLY A 156 -8.16 9.75 13.98
N THR A 157 -8.30 10.18 15.23
CA THR A 157 -8.38 11.57 15.71
C THR A 157 -7.16 12.48 15.36
N ARG A 158 -6.17 11.99 14.61
CA ARG A 158 -4.91 12.70 14.27
C ARG A 158 -4.46 12.57 12.81
N LEU A 159 -5.33 12.07 11.91
CA LEU A 159 -5.00 11.94 10.48
C LEU A 159 -5.14 13.29 9.74
N ALA A 160 -4.02 13.95 9.50
CA ALA A 160 -3.93 15.08 8.57
C ALA A 160 -3.53 14.54 7.18
N ALA A 161 -4.49 14.30 6.29
CA ALA A 161 -4.15 13.86 4.93
C ALA A 161 -3.62 15.03 4.10
N ALA A 162 -2.41 14.91 3.55
CA ALA A 162 -1.91 15.84 2.54
C ALA A 162 -2.35 15.31 1.16
N ALA A 163 -3.35 15.95 0.55
CA ALA A 163 -3.90 15.52 -0.73
C ALA A 163 -2.91 15.74 -1.90
N GLN A 164 -2.82 14.76 -2.80
CA GLN A 164 -2.23 15.00 -4.14
C GLN A 164 -3.22 15.81 -5.00
N PRO A 165 -2.74 16.78 -5.81
CA PRO A 165 -3.55 17.43 -6.83
C PRO A 165 -4.04 16.40 -7.87
N GLU A 166 -5.17 16.69 -8.50
CA GLU A 166 -5.74 15.89 -9.58
C GLU A 166 -4.70 15.57 -10.66
N ASN A 167 -4.59 14.29 -11.06
CA ASN A 167 -3.74 13.91 -12.18
C ASN A 167 -4.57 13.82 -13.46
N VAL A 168 -4.00 14.30 -14.57
CA VAL A 168 -4.62 14.50 -15.89
C VAL A 168 -5.12 13.18 -16.54
N THR A 169 -4.84 12.03 -15.92
CA THR A 169 -5.16 10.68 -16.41
C THR A 169 -6.58 10.18 -16.09
N GLY A 170 -7.43 10.95 -15.42
CA GLY A 170 -8.85 10.61 -15.25
C GLY A 170 -9.13 9.46 -14.27
N THR A 171 -8.20 9.15 -13.36
CA THR A 171 -8.42 8.21 -12.26
C THR A 171 -9.32 8.87 -11.20
N PRO A 172 -10.47 8.28 -10.82
CA PRO A 172 -11.40 8.97 -9.93
C PRO A 172 -10.93 9.00 -8.46
N ILE A 173 -10.77 10.24 -7.99
CA ILE A 173 -11.10 10.81 -6.66
C ILE A 173 -10.30 10.31 -5.44
N ASN A 174 -9.45 11.21 -4.94
CA ASN A 174 -9.07 11.32 -3.53
C ASN A 174 -10.34 11.48 -2.68
N LEU A 175 -10.86 10.37 -2.15
CA LEU A 175 -11.99 10.29 -1.21
C LEU A 175 -11.87 11.23 0.01
N THR A 176 -10.66 11.67 0.32
CA THR A 176 -10.34 12.62 1.38
C THR A 176 -10.58 14.07 1.00
N GLN A 177 -10.38 14.52 -0.25
CA GLN A 177 -10.57 15.94 -0.58
C GLN A 177 -12.04 16.36 -0.45
N GLU A 178 -12.98 15.50 -0.87
CA GLU A 178 -14.41 15.82 -0.83
C GLU A 178 -14.97 15.85 0.61
N ARG A 179 -14.33 15.14 1.56
CA ARG A 179 -14.77 15.09 2.97
C ARG A 179 -13.93 15.93 3.93
N LEU A 180 -12.64 16.15 3.66
CA LEU A 180 -11.77 16.94 4.54
C LEU A 180 -12.07 18.43 4.48
N VAL A 181 -12.51 18.97 3.32
CA VAL A 181 -12.89 20.39 3.25
C VAL A 181 -14.13 20.69 4.13
N ALA A 182 -14.87 19.66 4.56
CA ALA A 182 -16.08 19.79 5.37
C ALA A 182 -16.04 19.06 6.74
N HIS A 183 -14.93 18.41 7.13
CA HIS A 183 -14.87 17.72 8.43
C HIS A 183 -14.38 18.68 9.51
N ALA A 184 -15.09 18.72 10.65
CA ALA A 184 -14.85 19.67 11.74
C ALA A 184 -13.40 19.63 12.28
N ASP A 185 -12.72 18.50 12.14
CA ASP A 185 -11.37 18.27 12.68
C ASP A 185 -10.23 18.64 11.72
N VAL A 186 -10.52 18.99 10.46
CA VAL A 186 -9.47 19.29 9.48
C VAL A 186 -8.81 20.63 9.71
N GLU A 187 -9.59 21.68 9.90
CA GLU A 187 -9.04 23.00 10.20
C GLU A 187 -8.27 23.00 11.53
N PRO A 188 -8.74 22.34 12.62
CA PRO A 188 -7.93 22.09 13.81
C PRO A 188 -6.63 21.34 13.55
N ALA A 189 -6.65 20.23 12.80
CA ALA A 189 -5.45 19.44 12.49
C ALA A 189 -4.44 20.21 11.64
N LYS A 190 -4.92 20.94 10.63
CA LYS A 190 -4.13 21.83 9.79
C LYS A 190 -3.54 22.98 10.61
N ALA A 191 -4.32 23.59 11.50
CA ALA A 191 -3.83 24.63 12.40
C ALA A 191 -2.76 24.09 13.36
N ALA A 192 -2.93 22.87 13.89
CA ALA A 192 -1.92 22.21 14.72
C ALA A 192 -0.63 21.93 13.93
N LEU A 193 -0.74 21.46 12.69
CA LEU A 193 0.40 21.18 11.82
C LEU A 193 1.12 22.47 11.41
N LEU A 194 0.39 23.51 11.05
CA LEU A 194 0.94 24.84 10.79
C LEU A 194 1.59 25.45 12.05
N SER A 195 1.00 25.26 13.22
CA SER A 195 1.58 25.69 14.51
C SER A 195 2.88 24.94 14.83
N LEU A 196 2.93 23.63 14.60
CA LEU A 196 4.17 22.84 14.75
C LEU A 196 5.25 23.30 13.77
N LEU A 197 4.88 23.56 12.51
CA LEU A 197 5.80 24.10 11.50
C LEU A 197 6.29 25.51 11.84
N ASP A 198 5.40 26.37 12.35
CA ASP A 198 5.74 27.74 12.73
C ASP A 198 6.61 27.78 13.99
N LYS A 199 6.32 26.92 14.98
CA LYS A 199 7.19 26.71 16.15
C LYS A 199 8.58 26.21 15.74
N ALA A 200 8.66 25.29 14.78
CA ALA A 200 9.93 24.83 14.22
C ALA A 200 10.68 25.96 13.49
N ARG A 201 9.98 26.84 12.75
CA ARG A 201 10.57 27.98 12.02
C ARG A 201 10.97 29.17 12.90
N THR A 202 10.25 29.41 13.99
CA THR A 202 10.52 30.54 14.90
C THR A 202 11.68 30.24 15.85
N THR A 203 11.88 28.97 16.20
CA THR A 203 13.09 28.51 16.92
C THR A 203 14.37 28.75 16.09
N ASP A 204 14.27 28.76 14.75
CA ASP A 204 15.37 28.99 13.79
C ASP A 204 15.76 30.48 13.61
N ARG A 205 14.94 31.44 14.07
CA ARG A 205 15.16 32.90 13.86
C ARG A 205 15.65 33.66 15.11
N GLY A 206 15.95 32.95 16.20
CA GLY A 206 16.30 33.53 17.50
C GLY A 206 17.81 33.68 17.78
N HIS A 207 18.69 33.47 16.80
CA HIS A 207 20.15 33.58 16.94
C HIS A 207 20.77 34.45 15.85
#